data_AF-A0A0M4CY81-F1
#
_entry.id   AF-A0A0M4CY81-F1
#
_cell.length_a   1.000
_cell.length_b   1.000
_cell.length_c   1.000
_cell.angle_alpha   90.00
_cell.angle_beta   90.00
_cell.angle_gamma   90.00
#
_symmetry.space_group_name_H-M   'P 1'
#
loop_
_entity.id
_entity.type
_entity.pdbx_description
1 polymer ?
#
loop_
_entity_poly.entity_id
_entity_poly.type
_entity_poly.pdbx_seq_one_letter_code
_entity_poly.pdbx_strand_id
1 'polypeptide(L)'
;MNKFTDFTALAAFLEEARDQGIDTSNEYSSSFIEESEMAKLSVVSEPEKADMPDPFQVEAAVDLMMRTMFDVLRDTRMEEFAKDLAWGFCNSFHMVAKRLEGREDDAARKLGELARTFDPSEIYANELEDTQLLCQTLEGCRAAMECMRDHAAEIYRVETGQPFSTVKGSRVSTKLSASMIDARDYLASRARTRREQFAPEGPVVAFSGGQEWHDHELLWDRLDQIAKRIPEMVLATTAQAKGCDAIATAWAASRGIKVVQFKLDRSQGNRAAFVRNDRIVNLKPVEAIVCEGSGIQSNFAQKLRAAGVPLHIFRRAQQRSAAAA
;
A
#
# COMPACT_ATOMS: atom_id res chain seq x y z
N MET A 1 -21.84 5.77 32.18
CA MET A 1 -20.47 5.50 31.68
C MET A 1 -19.71 4.92 32.86
N ASN A 2 -19.65 3.60 32.98
CA ASN A 2 -18.87 2.96 34.03
C ASN A 2 -17.39 3.18 33.70
N LYS A 3 -16.64 3.78 34.61
CA LYS A 3 -15.19 3.93 34.49
C LYS A 3 -14.55 2.73 35.18
N PHE A 4 -13.93 1.85 34.41
CA PHE A 4 -13.12 0.76 34.94
C PHE A 4 -11.68 1.25 35.10
N THR A 5 -11.11 1.05 36.28
CA THR A 5 -9.76 1.51 36.64
C THR A 5 -8.69 0.43 36.45
N ASP A 6 -9.09 -0.82 36.30
CA ASP A 6 -8.23 -1.95 35.99
C ASP A 6 -9.00 -3.02 35.19
N PHE A 7 -8.26 -3.95 34.60
CA PHE A 7 -8.82 -5.03 33.78
C PHE A 7 -9.58 -6.08 34.61
N THR A 8 -9.26 -6.22 35.89
CA THR A 8 -9.95 -7.13 36.81
C THR A 8 -11.41 -6.68 37.03
N ALA A 9 -11.63 -5.38 37.24
CA ALA A 9 -12.95 -4.79 37.40
C ALA A 9 -13.77 -4.82 36.10
N LEU A 10 -13.10 -4.73 34.94
CA LEU A 10 -13.74 -4.90 33.65
C LEU A 10 -14.13 -6.36 33.40
N ALA A 11 -13.25 -7.31 33.72
CA ALA A 11 -13.49 -8.74 33.58
C ALA A 11 -14.68 -9.19 34.45
N ALA A 12 -14.72 -8.78 35.72
CA ALA A 12 -15.84 -9.08 36.63
C ALA A 12 -17.17 -8.47 36.14
N PHE A 13 -17.14 -7.26 35.55
CA PHE A 13 -18.35 -6.65 34.97
C PHE A 13 -18.82 -7.36 33.71
N LEU A 14 -17.89 -7.83 32.87
CA LEU A 14 -18.20 -8.61 31.68
C LEU A 14 -18.70 -10.02 32.04
N GLU A 15 -18.20 -10.62 33.12
CA GLU A 15 -18.72 -11.86 33.71
C GLU A 15 -20.17 -11.70 34.19
N GLU A 16 -20.47 -10.67 34.99
CA GLU A 16 -21.86 -10.38 35.43
C GLU A 16 -22.80 -10.13 34.25
N ALA A 17 -22.31 -9.53 33.16
CA ALA A 17 -23.08 -9.32 31.94
C ALA A 17 -23.29 -10.62 31.13
N ARG A 18 -22.40 -11.61 31.28
CA ARG A 18 -22.41 -12.89 30.56
C ARG A 18 -23.22 -13.99 31.24
N ASP A 19 -23.34 -13.95 32.57
CA ASP A 19 -24.20 -14.87 33.33
C ASP A 19 -25.70 -14.80 32.92
N GLN A 20 -26.06 -13.82 32.08
CA GLN A 20 -27.38 -13.69 31.46
C GLN A 20 -27.52 -14.38 30.09
N GLY A 21 -26.49 -15.07 29.56
CA GLY A 21 -26.61 -15.81 28.30
C GLY A 21 -25.38 -16.59 27.79
N ILE A 22 -25.52 -17.92 27.85
CA ILE A 22 -24.81 -19.01 27.12
C ILE A 22 -23.36 -19.34 27.56
N ASP A 23 -23.22 -20.58 28.02
CA ASP A 23 -22.03 -21.34 28.44
C ASP A 23 -21.06 -21.64 27.27
N THR A 24 -20.27 -20.64 26.84
CA THR A 24 -19.15 -20.82 25.89
C THR A 24 -17.77 -20.73 26.56
N SER A 25 -17.71 -20.52 27.88
CA SER A 25 -16.45 -20.22 28.60
C SER A 25 -15.55 -21.44 28.76
N ASN A 26 -16.13 -22.65 28.75
CA ASN A 26 -15.41 -23.88 29.05
C ASN A 26 -14.42 -24.30 27.94
N GLU A 27 -14.71 -23.97 26.68
CA GLU A 27 -13.80 -24.25 25.57
C GLU A 27 -12.65 -23.25 25.51
N TYR A 28 -12.90 -21.96 25.80
CA TYR A 28 -11.87 -20.92 25.76
C TYR A 28 -10.82 -21.12 26.86
N SER A 29 -11.25 -21.41 28.09
CA SER A 29 -10.36 -21.64 29.24
C SER A 29 -9.46 -22.86 29.06
N SER A 30 -9.92 -23.89 28.32
CA SER A 30 -9.14 -25.09 28.07
C SER A 30 -7.85 -24.86 27.25
N SER A 31 -7.77 -23.75 26.51
CA SER A 31 -6.60 -23.42 25.68
C SER A 31 -5.46 -22.73 26.44
N PHE A 32 -5.65 -22.44 27.73
CA PHE A 32 -4.70 -21.74 28.60
C PHE A 32 -4.22 -22.64 29.76
N ILE A 33 -4.32 -23.95 29.61
CA ILE A 33 -3.88 -24.93 30.62
C ILE A 33 -2.36 -25.00 30.63
N GLU A 34 -1.78 -24.97 31.83
CA GLU A 34 -0.36 -25.21 32.07
C GLU A 34 -0.10 -26.71 32.25
N GLU A 35 0.75 -27.29 31.41
CA GLU A 35 1.20 -28.68 31.57
C GLU A 35 2.39 -28.82 32.54
N SER A 36 3.08 -27.71 32.83
CA SER A 36 4.29 -27.64 33.64
C SER A 36 4.37 -26.33 34.42
N GLU A 37 4.90 -26.38 35.65
CA GLU A 37 5.16 -25.18 36.49
C GLU A 37 6.29 -24.29 35.95
N MET A 38 7.11 -24.82 35.04
CA MET A 38 8.23 -24.11 34.43
C MET A 38 7.96 -23.94 32.94
N ALA A 39 8.30 -22.78 32.41
CA ALA A 39 8.22 -22.45 31.00
C ALA A 39 9.63 -22.26 30.42
N LYS A 40 9.89 -22.84 29.25
CA LYS A 40 11.11 -22.59 28.49
C LYS A 40 10.75 -22.00 27.14
N LEU A 41 11.05 -20.72 26.95
CA LEU A 41 10.65 -19.97 25.76
C LEU A 41 11.69 -19.96 24.65
N SER A 42 12.89 -20.50 24.84
CA SER A 42 13.90 -20.60 23.78
C SER A 42 14.92 -21.70 24.06
N VAL A 43 15.66 -22.10 23.03
CA VAL A 43 16.72 -23.13 23.15
C VAL A 43 17.87 -22.67 24.06
N VAL A 44 18.11 -21.36 24.15
CA VAL A 44 19.26 -20.78 24.87
C VAL A 44 18.87 -20.27 26.25
N SER A 45 17.58 -20.02 26.47
CA SER A 45 17.07 -19.51 27.75
C SER A 45 16.96 -20.64 28.77
N GLU A 46 17.27 -20.31 30.02
CA GLU A 46 16.97 -21.18 31.15
C GLU A 46 15.44 -21.24 31.37
N PRO A 47 14.91 -22.37 31.87
CA PRO A 47 13.52 -22.45 32.30
C PRO A 47 13.21 -21.41 33.39
N GLU A 48 12.08 -20.73 33.27
CA GLU A 48 11.61 -19.75 34.25
C GLU A 48 10.19 -20.07 34.71
N LYS A 49 9.81 -19.56 35.88
CA LYS A 49 8.43 -19.60 36.35
C LYS A 49 7.66 -18.49 35.65
N ALA A 50 6.96 -18.84 34.58
CA ALA A 50 6.11 -17.94 33.84
C ALA A 50 4.77 -18.62 33.57
N ASP A 51 3.75 -18.11 34.25
CA ASP A 51 2.39 -18.64 34.21
C ASP A 51 1.66 -18.19 32.93
N MET A 52 0.67 -18.98 32.51
CA MET A 52 -0.28 -18.57 31.48
C MET A 52 -1.12 -17.39 31.96
N PRO A 53 -1.50 -16.47 31.06
CA PRO A 53 -2.40 -15.39 31.42
C PRO A 53 -3.80 -15.93 31.74
N ASP A 54 -4.50 -15.25 32.65
CA ASP A 54 -5.87 -15.62 33.02
C ASP A 54 -6.79 -15.65 31.78
N PRO A 55 -7.48 -16.77 31.50
CA PRO A 55 -8.24 -16.93 30.27
C PRO A 55 -9.36 -15.88 30.13
N PHE A 56 -10.04 -15.55 31.23
CA PHE A 56 -11.16 -14.61 31.23
C PHE A 56 -10.68 -13.17 30.99
N GLN A 57 -9.55 -12.80 31.59
CA GLN A 57 -8.93 -11.50 31.33
C GLN A 57 -8.48 -11.37 29.88
N VAL A 58 -7.90 -12.42 29.31
CA VAL A 58 -7.48 -12.43 27.90
C VAL A 58 -8.69 -12.29 26.98
N GLU A 59 -9.75 -13.07 27.23
CA GLU A 59 -10.97 -13.01 26.44
C GLU A 59 -11.59 -11.60 26.47
N ALA A 60 -11.77 -11.04 27.67
CA ALA A 60 -12.28 -9.69 27.87
C ALA A 60 -11.41 -8.62 27.17
N ALA A 61 -10.08 -8.77 27.23
CA ALA A 61 -9.16 -7.84 26.60
C ALA A 61 -9.23 -7.89 25.06
N VAL A 62 -9.33 -9.09 24.48
CA VAL A 62 -9.51 -9.26 23.03
C VAL A 62 -10.86 -8.68 22.60
N ASP A 63 -11.93 -8.94 23.36
CA ASP A 63 -13.25 -8.38 23.08
C ASP A 63 -13.24 -6.86 23.08
N LEU A 64 -12.72 -6.26 24.15
CA LEU A 64 -12.60 -4.81 24.28
C LEU A 64 -11.77 -4.21 23.15
N MET A 65 -10.60 -4.79 22.84
CA MET A 65 -9.71 -4.29 21.80
C MET A 65 -10.41 -4.24 20.43
N MET A 66 -11.10 -5.33 20.08
CA MET A 66 -11.78 -5.46 18.79
C MET A 66 -13.00 -4.54 18.69
N ARG A 67 -13.88 -4.54 19.70
CA ARG A 67 -15.10 -3.72 19.68
C ARG A 67 -14.82 -2.23 19.77
N THR A 68 -13.87 -1.82 20.60
CA THR A 68 -13.48 -0.40 20.72
C THR A 68 -12.98 0.14 19.39
N MET A 69 -12.28 -0.67 18.60
CA MET A 69 -11.83 -0.28 17.26
C MET A 69 -13.01 0.05 16.32
N PHE A 70 -14.08 -0.74 16.37
CA PHE A 70 -15.30 -0.46 15.62
C PHE A 70 -16.04 0.75 16.20
N ASP A 71 -16.24 0.81 17.51
CA ASP A 71 -17.01 1.85 18.18
C ASP A 71 -16.46 3.27 17.94
N VAL A 72 -15.13 3.43 18.00
CA VAL A 72 -14.49 4.75 17.82
C VAL A 72 -14.56 5.24 16.37
N LEU A 73 -14.65 4.32 15.40
CA LEU A 73 -14.65 4.65 13.98
C LEU A 73 -16.06 4.69 13.38
N ARG A 74 -17.05 4.11 14.05
CA ARG A 74 -18.46 4.08 13.63
C ARG A 74 -19.03 5.50 13.47
N ASP A 75 -19.88 5.68 12.47
CA ASP A 75 -20.52 6.96 12.10
C ASP A 75 -19.51 8.07 11.73
N THR A 76 -18.28 7.68 11.39
CA THR A 76 -17.26 8.60 10.89
C THR A 76 -16.84 8.22 9.47
N ARG A 77 -16.17 9.15 8.78
CA ARG A 77 -15.53 8.86 7.49
C ARG A 77 -14.46 7.74 7.55
N MET A 78 -14.10 7.28 8.75
CA MET A 78 -13.09 6.24 8.95
C MET A 78 -13.70 4.85 9.13
N GLU A 79 -15.03 4.72 9.20
CA GLU A 79 -15.73 3.45 9.43
C GLU A 79 -15.36 2.39 8.38
N GLU A 80 -15.18 2.78 7.12
CA GLU A 80 -14.77 1.89 6.03
C GLU A 80 -13.41 1.20 6.28
N PHE A 81 -12.54 1.78 7.11
CA PHE A 81 -11.23 1.22 7.44
C PHE A 81 -11.25 0.33 8.69
N ALA A 82 -12.30 0.37 9.51
CA ALA A 82 -12.40 -0.42 10.74
C ALA A 82 -12.30 -1.92 10.45
N LYS A 83 -12.92 -2.37 9.34
CA LYS A 83 -12.85 -3.74 8.86
C LYS A 83 -11.40 -4.20 8.58
N ASP A 84 -10.61 -3.36 7.91
CA ASP A 84 -9.23 -3.72 7.56
C ASP A 84 -8.33 -3.77 8.81
N LEU A 85 -8.57 -2.87 9.77
CA LEU A 85 -7.85 -2.86 11.05
C LEU A 85 -8.19 -4.08 11.91
N ALA A 86 -9.49 -4.39 12.05
CA ALA A 86 -9.97 -5.57 12.76
C ALA A 86 -9.42 -6.88 12.14
N TRP A 87 -9.41 -6.98 10.81
CA TRP A 87 -8.75 -8.11 10.12
C TRP A 87 -7.26 -8.19 10.47
N GLY A 88 -6.58 -7.04 10.56
CA GLY A 88 -5.18 -6.96 10.97
C GLY A 88 -4.91 -7.51 12.37
N PHE A 89 -5.82 -7.29 13.33
CA PHE A 89 -5.71 -7.88 14.67
C PHE A 89 -5.86 -9.40 14.64
N CYS A 90 -6.91 -9.92 13.98
CA CYS A 90 -7.07 -11.37 13.81
C CYS A 90 -5.85 -12.01 13.13
N ASN A 91 -5.34 -11.36 12.09
CA ASN A 91 -4.17 -11.85 11.38
C ASN A 91 -2.89 -11.78 12.23
N SER A 92 -2.78 -10.83 13.16
CA SER A 92 -1.62 -10.73 14.06
C SER A 92 -1.53 -11.95 14.97
N PHE A 93 -2.64 -12.38 15.59
CA PHE A 93 -2.69 -13.62 16.37
C PHE A 93 -2.34 -14.83 15.50
N HIS A 94 -2.90 -14.92 14.29
CA HIS A 94 -2.58 -16.00 13.35
C HIS A 94 -1.08 -16.07 13.00
N MET A 95 -0.45 -14.93 12.70
CA MET A 95 0.97 -14.90 12.32
C MET A 95 1.90 -15.27 13.49
N VAL A 96 1.54 -14.92 14.72
CA VAL A 96 2.27 -15.33 15.92
C VAL A 96 2.10 -16.82 16.18
N ALA A 97 0.87 -17.35 16.12
CA ALA A 97 0.60 -18.78 16.24
C ALA A 97 1.40 -19.61 15.22
N LYS A 98 1.43 -19.20 13.95
CA LYS A 98 2.22 -19.86 12.89
C LYS A 98 3.73 -19.83 13.16
N ARG A 99 4.24 -18.76 13.78
CA ARG A 99 5.65 -18.70 14.17
C ARG A 99 5.94 -19.65 15.33
N LEU A 100 5.00 -19.80 16.27
CA LEU A 100 5.12 -20.75 17.37
C LEU A 100 5.08 -22.19 16.85
N GLU A 101 4.15 -22.50 15.94
CA GLU A 101 4.05 -23.80 15.23
C GLU A 101 5.39 -24.21 14.61
N GLY A 102 6.04 -23.33 13.84
CA GLY A 102 7.33 -23.67 13.24
C GLY A 102 8.45 -23.91 14.27
N ARG A 103 8.38 -23.27 15.44
CA ARG A 103 9.36 -23.47 16.54
C ARG A 103 9.07 -24.75 17.32
N GLU A 104 7.79 -25.06 17.52
CA GLU A 104 7.31 -26.32 18.09
C GLU A 104 7.75 -27.48 17.22
N ASP A 105 7.55 -27.41 15.89
CA ASP A 105 8.01 -28.42 14.93
C ASP A 105 9.51 -28.69 15.01
N ASP A 106 10.32 -27.63 15.17
CA ASP A 106 11.76 -27.75 15.33
C ASP A 106 12.15 -28.40 16.67
N ALA A 107 11.48 -28.01 17.77
CA ALA A 107 11.69 -28.61 19.10
C ALA A 107 11.26 -30.08 19.13
N ALA A 108 10.10 -30.41 18.55
CA ALA A 108 9.58 -31.77 18.46
C ALA A 108 10.49 -32.68 17.60
N ARG A 109 11.04 -32.15 16.50
CA ARG A 109 12.03 -32.87 15.69
C ARG A 109 13.28 -33.20 16.49
N LYS A 110 13.83 -32.22 17.21
CA LYS A 110 14.99 -32.41 18.10
C LYS A 110 14.67 -33.42 19.21
N LEU A 111 13.51 -33.31 19.85
CA LEU A 111 13.06 -34.25 20.88
C LEU A 111 12.99 -35.69 20.34
N GLY A 112 12.47 -35.86 19.12
CA GLY A 112 12.42 -37.16 18.45
C GLY A 112 13.79 -37.72 18.06
N GLU A 113 14.77 -36.86 17.71
CA GLU A 113 16.16 -37.26 17.46
C GLU A 113 16.86 -37.71 18.74
N LEU A 114 16.69 -36.95 19.82
CA LEU A 114 17.18 -37.31 21.15
C LEU A 114 16.57 -38.66 21.55
N ALA A 115 15.25 -38.81 21.57
CA ALA A 115 14.59 -40.04 22.00
C ALA A 115 15.02 -41.32 21.25
N ARG A 116 15.50 -41.21 20.00
CA ARG A 116 16.03 -42.35 19.23
C ARG A 116 17.48 -42.70 19.57
N THR A 117 18.26 -41.73 20.04
CA THR A 117 19.68 -41.86 20.32
C THR A 117 19.89 -41.87 21.83
N PHE A 118 19.76 -43.04 22.45
CA PHE A 118 19.90 -43.16 23.90
C PHE A 118 21.37 -43.03 24.33
N ASP A 119 21.67 -42.02 25.17
CA ASP A 119 22.96 -41.81 25.83
C ASP A 119 22.75 -41.65 27.35
N PRO A 120 23.37 -42.48 28.21
CA PRO A 120 23.20 -42.40 29.67
C PRO A 120 23.98 -41.25 30.35
N SER A 121 24.33 -40.18 29.63
CA SER A 121 25.01 -39.02 30.22
C SER A 121 24.03 -38.04 30.88
N GLU A 122 24.44 -37.40 31.98
CA GLU A 122 23.62 -36.37 32.66
C GLU A 122 23.35 -35.17 31.75
N ILE A 123 24.31 -34.83 30.88
CA ILE A 123 24.18 -33.76 29.89
C ILE A 123 23.04 -34.07 28.92
N TYR A 124 22.98 -35.31 28.43
CA TYR A 124 21.93 -35.75 27.53
C TYR A 124 20.56 -35.79 28.23
N ALA A 125 20.50 -36.25 29.49
CA ALA A 125 19.26 -36.25 30.27
C ALA A 125 18.71 -34.83 30.45
N ASN A 126 19.56 -33.87 30.82
CA ASN A 126 19.18 -32.46 30.94
C ASN A 126 18.72 -31.88 29.60
N GLU A 127 19.41 -32.18 28.50
CA GLU A 127 19.04 -31.69 27.17
C GLU A 127 17.68 -32.25 26.70
N LEU A 128 17.39 -33.51 27.04
CA LEU A 128 16.11 -34.15 26.75
C LEU A 128 14.96 -33.47 27.53
N GLU A 129 15.13 -33.28 28.83
CA GLU A 129 14.15 -32.60 29.69
C GLU A 129 13.93 -31.15 29.24
N ASP A 130 15.00 -30.41 28.94
CA ASP A 130 14.92 -29.04 28.43
C ASP A 130 14.17 -28.96 27.10
N THR A 131 14.44 -29.88 26.19
CA THR A 131 13.79 -29.91 24.87
C THR A 131 12.32 -30.30 24.98
N GLN A 132 11.99 -31.23 25.89
CA GLN A 132 10.60 -31.59 26.19
C GLN A 132 9.82 -30.40 26.77
N LEU A 133 10.41 -29.71 27.75
CA LEU A 133 9.81 -28.53 28.38
C LEU A 133 9.58 -27.39 27.38
N LEU A 134 10.54 -27.15 26.48
CA LEU A 134 10.41 -26.19 25.40
C LEU A 134 9.24 -26.56 24.46
N CYS A 135 9.10 -27.85 24.11
CA CYS A 135 8.02 -28.31 23.24
C CYS A 135 6.65 -28.04 23.87
N GLN A 136 6.45 -28.46 25.12
CA GLN A 136 5.19 -28.25 25.87
C GLN A 136 4.85 -26.76 26.04
N THR A 137 5.86 -25.95 26.36
CA THR A 137 5.69 -24.49 26.50
C THR A 137 5.20 -23.87 25.18
N LEU A 138 5.81 -24.25 24.05
CA LEU A 138 5.46 -23.72 22.74
C LEU A 138 4.08 -24.19 22.27
N GLU A 139 3.72 -25.44 22.54
CA GLU A 139 2.40 -26.00 22.25
C GLU A 139 1.30 -25.24 22.98
N GLY A 140 1.43 -25.05 24.30
CA GLY A 140 0.49 -24.26 25.09
C GLY A 140 0.39 -22.82 24.59
N CYS A 141 1.53 -22.15 24.33
CA CYS A 141 1.54 -20.80 23.77
C CYS A 141 0.84 -20.72 22.41
N ARG A 142 1.02 -21.73 21.54
CA ARG A 142 0.37 -21.79 20.23
C ARG A 142 -1.14 -21.95 20.41
N ALA A 143 -1.59 -22.87 21.26
CA ALA A 143 -3.00 -23.11 21.54
C ALA A 143 -3.69 -21.84 22.06
N ALA A 144 -3.08 -21.13 23.03
CA ALA A 144 -3.59 -19.86 23.54
C ALA A 144 -3.72 -18.81 22.43
N MET A 145 -2.72 -18.68 21.55
CA MET A 145 -2.76 -17.74 20.41
C MET A 145 -3.82 -18.09 19.37
N GLU A 146 -4.05 -19.37 19.11
CA GLU A 146 -5.13 -19.84 18.23
C GLU A 146 -6.51 -19.56 18.83
N CYS A 147 -6.67 -19.75 20.13
CA CYS A 147 -7.89 -19.43 20.86
C CYS A 147 -8.22 -17.92 20.80
N MET A 148 -7.22 -17.06 21.06
CA MET A 148 -7.36 -15.60 20.91
C MET A 148 -7.72 -15.20 19.47
N ARG A 149 -7.11 -15.84 18.47
CA ARG A 149 -7.43 -15.62 17.05
C ARG A 149 -8.89 -15.96 16.75
N ASP A 150 -9.37 -17.10 17.22
CA ASP A 150 -10.71 -17.60 16.91
C ASP A 150 -11.79 -16.75 17.59
N HIS A 151 -11.53 -16.29 18.82
CA HIS A 151 -12.40 -15.33 19.50
C HIS A 151 -12.42 -13.97 18.80
N ALA A 152 -11.25 -13.43 18.41
CA ALA A 152 -11.19 -12.20 17.61
C ALA A 152 -11.90 -12.35 16.26
N ALA A 153 -11.79 -13.52 15.62
CA ALA A 153 -12.45 -13.84 14.37
C ALA A 153 -13.98 -13.89 14.50
N GLU A 154 -14.49 -14.35 15.64
CA GLU A 154 -15.92 -14.33 15.93
C GLU A 154 -16.46 -12.90 16.05
N ILE A 155 -15.76 -12.03 16.78
CA ILE A 155 -16.13 -10.61 16.90
C ILE A 155 -16.08 -9.93 15.53
N TYR A 156 -15.02 -10.20 14.75
CA TYR A 156 -14.91 -9.72 13.38
C TYR A 156 -16.10 -10.16 12.51
N ARG A 157 -16.54 -11.42 12.65
CA ARG A 157 -17.69 -11.96 11.93
C ARG A 157 -18.99 -11.26 12.32
N VAL A 158 -19.21 -11.03 13.61
CA VAL A 158 -20.39 -10.34 14.13
C VAL A 158 -20.45 -8.89 13.63
N GLU A 159 -19.35 -8.15 13.70
CA GLU A 159 -19.33 -6.73 13.32
C GLU A 159 -19.32 -6.50 11.80
N THR A 160 -18.70 -7.39 11.02
CA THR A 160 -18.52 -7.19 9.56
C THR A 160 -19.44 -8.04 8.69
N GLY A 161 -20.10 -9.05 9.28
CA GLY A 161 -20.89 -10.05 8.57
C GLY A 161 -20.07 -11.00 7.68
N GLN A 162 -18.74 -10.99 7.79
CA GLN A 162 -17.84 -11.82 6.97
C GLN A 162 -16.94 -12.68 7.86
N PRO A 163 -16.71 -13.96 7.52
CA PRO A 163 -15.77 -14.79 8.27
C PRO A 163 -14.33 -14.29 8.07
N PHE A 164 -13.49 -14.47 9.10
CA PHE A 164 -12.06 -14.24 8.99
C PHE A 164 -11.40 -15.24 8.02
N SER A 165 -10.39 -14.78 7.28
CA SER A 165 -9.53 -15.62 6.44
C SER A 165 -8.10 -15.11 6.48
N THR A 166 -7.14 -16.03 6.52
CA THR A 166 -5.70 -15.77 6.64
C THR A 166 -5.08 -15.26 5.34
N VAL A 167 -5.73 -15.55 4.21
CA VAL A 167 -5.39 -14.93 2.93
C VAL A 167 -6.16 -13.63 2.85
N LYS A 168 -5.45 -12.50 2.71
CA LYS A 168 -6.07 -11.24 2.28
C LYS A 168 -6.58 -11.42 0.84
N GLY A 169 -7.75 -12.03 0.72
CA GLY A 169 -8.36 -12.45 -0.54
C GLY A 169 -8.42 -13.97 -0.72
N SER A 170 -9.43 -14.62 -0.16
CA SER A 170 -10.30 -15.55 -0.92
C SER A 170 -11.36 -16.14 0.01
N ARG A 171 -12.61 -16.16 -0.50
CA ARG A 171 -13.90 -16.46 0.13
C ARG A 171 -14.38 -15.22 0.91
N VAL A 172 -15.18 -14.33 0.33
CA VAL A 172 -16.48 -14.58 -0.30
C VAL A 172 -16.68 -13.64 -1.51
N SER A 173 -17.34 -14.18 -2.53
CA SER A 173 -17.77 -13.51 -3.75
C SER A 173 -18.32 -12.09 -3.53
N THR A 174 -17.89 -11.16 -4.40
CA THR A 174 -18.57 -9.97 -4.95
C THR A 174 -17.69 -8.69 -4.88
N LYS A 175 -17.40 -8.12 -6.07
CA LYS A 175 -16.82 -6.77 -6.34
C LYS A 175 -15.33 -6.47 -6.07
N LEU A 176 -14.59 -7.22 -5.27
CA LEU A 176 -13.18 -6.89 -4.93
C LEU A 176 -12.12 -7.19 -6.01
N SER A 177 -12.48 -7.90 -7.09
CA SER A 177 -11.56 -8.20 -8.21
C SER A 177 -11.14 -6.99 -9.03
N ALA A 178 -11.82 -5.83 -8.92
CA ALA A 178 -11.44 -4.63 -9.66
C ALA A 178 -10.24 -3.91 -9.02
N SER A 179 -10.16 -3.86 -7.70
CA SER A 179 -9.21 -3.01 -6.98
C SER A 179 -7.80 -3.62 -6.87
N MET A 180 -7.68 -4.96 -6.92
CA MET A 180 -6.37 -5.63 -7.00
C MET A 180 -5.78 -5.61 -8.42
N ILE A 181 -6.64 -5.48 -9.45
CA ILE A 181 -6.20 -5.09 -10.79
C ILE A 181 -5.67 -3.65 -10.70
N ASP A 182 -6.37 -2.71 -10.05
CA ASP A 182 -5.92 -1.32 -9.89
C ASP A 182 -4.60 -1.14 -9.14
N ALA A 183 -4.28 -1.92 -8.11
CA ALA A 183 -3.02 -1.75 -7.38
C ALA A 183 -1.80 -2.25 -8.18
N ARG A 184 -1.97 -3.36 -8.91
CA ARG A 184 -0.95 -3.89 -9.82
C ARG A 184 -0.86 -3.03 -11.07
N ASP A 185 -1.97 -2.51 -11.58
CA ASP A 185 -2.04 -1.50 -12.62
C ASP A 185 -1.51 -0.16 -12.15
N TYR A 186 -1.55 0.19 -10.86
CA TYR A 186 -0.97 1.44 -10.35
C TYR A 186 0.55 1.36 -10.28
N LEU A 187 1.12 0.23 -9.84
CA LEU A 187 2.56 0.01 -9.87
C LEU A 187 3.07 -0.20 -11.32
N ALA A 188 2.31 -0.92 -12.15
CA ALA A 188 2.59 -1.06 -13.57
C ALA A 188 2.40 0.26 -14.33
N SER A 189 1.41 1.09 -13.96
CA SER A 189 1.16 2.44 -14.47
C SER A 189 2.26 3.39 -14.02
N ARG A 190 2.74 3.35 -12.78
CA ARG A 190 3.87 4.17 -12.36
C ARG A 190 5.17 3.80 -13.10
N ALA A 191 5.36 2.50 -13.37
CA ALA A 191 6.46 2.02 -14.21
C ALA A 191 6.24 2.34 -15.71
N ARG A 192 4.98 2.34 -16.18
CA ARG A 192 4.57 2.71 -17.55
C ARG A 192 4.65 4.20 -17.77
N THR A 193 4.19 5.07 -16.88
CA THR A 193 4.39 6.53 -16.87
C THR A 193 5.87 6.88 -16.85
N ARG A 194 6.70 6.15 -16.08
CA ARG A 194 8.16 6.33 -16.14
C ARG A 194 8.72 5.88 -17.49
N ARG A 195 8.24 4.78 -18.08
CA ARG A 195 8.62 4.34 -19.43
C ARG A 195 8.10 5.26 -20.53
N GLU A 196 6.84 5.68 -20.52
CA GLU A 196 6.16 6.63 -21.42
C GLU A 196 6.82 8.01 -21.39
N GLN A 197 7.40 8.43 -20.26
CA GLN A 197 8.22 9.65 -20.17
C GLN A 197 9.53 9.56 -20.98
N PHE A 198 10.08 8.36 -21.17
CA PHE A 198 11.34 8.13 -21.90
C PHE A 198 11.15 7.42 -23.26
N ALA A 199 9.97 6.84 -23.51
CA ALA A 199 9.55 6.09 -24.69
C ALA A 199 8.00 6.10 -24.79
N PRO A 200 7.39 7.19 -25.28
CA PRO A 200 5.94 7.31 -25.40
C PRO A 200 5.37 6.29 -26.41
N GLU A 201 4.28 5.61 -26.02
CA GLU A 201 3.55 4.66 -26.87
C GLU A 201 2.60 5.40 -27.83
N GLY A 202 3.14 6.27 -28.69
CA GLY A 202 2.37 7.02 -29.69
C GLY A 202 3.18 8.10 -30.42
N PRO A 203 2.67 8.66 -31.54
CA PRO A 203 3.36 9.71 -32.28
C PRO A 203 3.51 10.97 -31.41
N VAL A 204 4.74 11.42 -31.18
CA VAL A 204 5.00 12.56 -30.30
C VAL A 204 4.78 13.87 -31.04
N VAL A 205 3.99 14.77 -30.44
CA VAL A 205 3.87 16.16 -30.89
C VAL A 205 4.56 17.05 -29.89
N ALA A 206 5.59 17.77 -30.34
CA ALA A 206 6.39 18.62 -29.49
C ALA A 206 5.77 20.02 -29.35
N PHE A 207 5.75 20.56 -28.14
CA PHE A 207 5.23 21.89 -27.86
C PHE A 207 6.16 22.66 -26.93
N SER A 208 6.48 23.90 -27.29
CA SER A 208 7.16 24.83 -26.41
C SER A 208 6.78 26.27 -26.73
N GLY A 209 6.64 27.12 -25.73
CA GLY A 209 6.45 28.55 -25.95
C GLY A 209 6.99 29.43 -24.84
N GLY A 210 6.80 30.74 -24.97
CA GLY A 210 7.16 31.70 -23.94
C GLY A 210 6.16 31.75 -22.77
N GLN A 211 6.57 32.40 -21.68
CA GLN A 211 5.75 32.56 -20.47
C GLN A 211 4.60 33.57 -20.64
N GLU A 212 4.69 34.46 -21.61
CA GLU A 212 3.68 35.48 -21.89
C GLU A 212 2.94 35.11 -23.17
N TRP A 213 1.68 34.70 -23.00
CA TRP A 213 0.76 34.37 -24.08
C TRP A 213 -0.67 34.55 -23.58
N HIS A 214 -1.51 35.22 -24.35
CA HIS A 214 -2.86 35.65 -23.93
C HIS A 214 -3.95 34.99 -24.79
N ASP A 215 -3.67 34.79 -26.07
CA ASP A 215 -4.61 34.17 -27.01
C ASP A 215 -4.48 32.63 -26.97
N HIS A 216 -5.20 32.02 -26.03
CA HIS A 216 -5.22 30.57 -25.86
C HIS A 216 -5.99 29.86 -26.98
N GLU A 217 -7.00 30.52 -27.56
CA GLU A 217 -7.83 29.96 -28.64
C GLU A 217 -7.00 29.65 -29.88
N LEU A 218 -6.09 30.55 -30.27
CA LEU A 218 -5.19 30.32 -31.40
C LEU A 218 -4.36 29.04 -31.25
N LEU A 219 -3.91 28.75 -30.02
CA LEU A 219 -3.12 27.54 -29.73
C LEU A 219 -4.01 26.31 -29.71
N TRP A 220 -5.20 26.40 -29.12
CA TRP A 220 -6.18 25.31 -29.05
C TRP A 220 -6.69 24.92 -30.44
N ASP A 221 -7.01 25.90 -31.29
CA ASP A 221 -7.42 25.69 -32.68
C ASP A 221 -6.39 24.84 -33.44
N ARG A 222 -5.10 25.17 -33.28
CA ARG A 222 -4.04 24.43 -33.95
C ARG A 222 -3.86 23.04 -33.35
N LEU A 223 -3.85 22.93 -32.02
CA LEU A 223 -3.71 21.65 -31.35
C LEU A 223 -4.90 20.71 -31.67
N ASP A 224 -6.12 21.23 -31.78
CA ASP A 224 -7.31 20.48 -32.20
C ASP A 224 -7.19 20.00 -33.67
N GLN A 225 -6.64 20.81 -34.57
CA GLN A 225 -6.36 20.37 -35.95
C GLN A 225 -5.34 19.23 -36.00
N ILE A 226 -4.29 19.28 -35.17
CA ILE A 226 -3.29 18.22 -35.10
C ILE A 226 -3.91 16.96 -34.48
N ALA A 227 -4.67 17.10 -33.39
CA ALA A 227 -5.36 15.98 -32.73
C ALA A 227 -6.33 15.26 -33.68
N LYS A 228 -7.04 16.00 -34.54
CA LYS A 228 -7.91 15.41 -35.57
C LYS A 228 -7.15 14.55 -36.58
N ARG A 229 -5.91 14.92 -36.92
CA ARG A 229 -5.06 14.16 -37.86
C ARG A 229 -4.28 13.05 -37.19
N ILE A 230 -3.90 13.23 -35.93
CA ILE A 230 -3.10 12.28 -35.14
C ILE A 230 -3.84 12.01 -33.82
N PRO A 231 -4.91 11.18 -33.84
CA PRO A 231 -5.74 10.95 -32.66
C PRO A 231 -4.98 10.31 -31.49
N GLU A 232 -4.00 9.46 -31.78
CA GLU A 232 -3.18 8.74 -30.78
C GLU A 232 -1.94 9.54 -30.31
N MET A 233 -1.89 10.85 -30.56
CA MET A 233 -0.70 11.64 -30.28
C MET A 233 -0.40 11.80 -28.78
N VAL A 234 0.88 11.97 -28.48
CA VAL A 234 1.36 12.33 -27.13
C VAL A 234 2.01 13.70 -27.18
N LEU A 235 1.54 14.64 -26.36
CA LEU A 235 2.03 16.01 -26.31
C LEU A 235 3.28 16.11 -25.41
N ALA A 236 4.45 16.38 -25.98
CA ALA A 236 5.68 16.62 -25.22
C ALA A 236 5.90 18.11 -24.99
N THR A 237 5.89 18.57 -23.74
CA THR A 237 6.03 20.00 -23.38
C THR A 237 7.31 20.29 -22.60
N THR A 238 7.76 21.54 -22.64
CA THR A 238 8.93 22.00 -21.87
C THR A 238 8.66 22.29 -20.39
N ALA A 239 7.46 21.95 -19.89
CA ALA A 239 7.05 22.04 -18.49
C ALA A 239 7.20 23.44 -17.87
N GLN A 240 7.04 24.51 -18.65
CA GLN A 240 6.95 25.85 -18.05
C GLN A 240 5.65 25.98 -17.24
N ALA A 241 5.76 26.52 -16.02
CA ALA A 241 4.62 26.65 -15.12
C ALA A 241 3.60 27.72 -15.55
N LYS A 242 3.93 28.57 -16.53
CA LYS A 242 3.11 29.70 -17.00
C LYS A 242 3.25 29.85 -18.51
N GLY A 243 2.27 30.53 -19.13
CA GLY A 243 2.27 30.86 -20.54
C GLY A 243 1.86 29.70 -21.45
N CYS A 244 2.51 29.60 -22.61
CA CYS A 244 2.11 28.68 -23.68
C CYS A 244 2.05 27.22 -23.22
N ASP A 245 3.03 26.75 -22.43
CA ASP A 245 3.08 25.35 -21.98
C ASP A 245 1.93 25.02 -21.01
N ALA A 246 1.53 25.99 -20.18
CA ALA A 246 0.39 25.82 -19.28
C ALA A 246 -0.93 25.77 -20.07
N ILE A 247 -1.07 26.61 -21.10
CA ILE A 247 -2.23 26.61 -22.01
C ILE A 247 -2.33 25.28 -22.76
N ALA A 248 -1.20 24.77 -23.28
CA ALA A 248 -1.16 23.48 -23.98
C ALA A 248 -1.43 22.29 -23.05
N THR A 249 -0.97 22.36 -21.80
CA THR A 249 -1.29 21.35 -20.78
C THR A 249 -2.78 21.37 -20.43
N ALA A 250 -3.38 22.55 -20.27
CA ALA A 250 -4.81 22.70 -20.01
C ALA A 250 -5.67 22.19 -21.19
N TRP A 251 -5.24 22.49 -22.43
CA TRP A 251 -5.87 21.96 -23.63
C TRP A 251 -5.87 20.43 -23.65
N ALA A 252 -4.71 19.83 -23.43
CA ALA A 252 -4.56 18.37 -23.46
C ALA A 252 -5.40 17.70 -22.37
N ALA A 253 -5.47 18.30 -21.17
CA ALA A 253 -6.36 17.84 -20.10
C ALA A 253 -7.84 17.88 -20.50
N SER A 254 -8.28 18.92 -21.23
CA SER A 254 -9.66 19.07 -21.70
C SER A 254 -10.07 18.10 -22.83
N ARG A 255 -9.09 17.48 -23.49
CA ARG A 255 -9.27 16.56 -24.63
C ARG A 255 -8.85 15.12 -24.32
N GLY A 256 -8.40 14.84 -23.09
CA GLY A 256 -7.93 13.51 -22.70
C GLY A 256 -6.61 13.09 -23.38
N ILE A 257 -5.82 14.04 -23.86
CA ILE A 257 -4.57 13.78 -24.57
C ILE A 257 -3.42 13.62 -23.57
N LYS A 258 -2.60 12.59 -23.76
CA LYS A 258 -1.45 12.30 -22.89
C LYS A 258 -0.40 13.41 -23.01
N VAL A 259 0.11 13.90 -21.88
CA VAL A 259 1.16 14.93 -21.82
C VAL A 259 2.42 14.39 -21.14
N VAL A 260 3.56 14.54 -21.81
CA VAL A 260 4.89 14.29 -21.22
C VAL A 260 5.56 15.63 -20.94
N GLN A 261 5.78 15.92 -19.67
CA GLN A 261 6.39 17.17 -19.21
C GLN A 261 7.90 17.00 -18.97
N PHE A 262 8.71 17.67 -19.77
CA PHE A 262 10.16 17.68 -19.60
C PHE A 262 10.60 18.80 -18.65
N LYS A 263 10.77 18.45 -17.37
CA LYS A 263 11.26 19.40 -16.36
C LYS A 263 12.75 19.72 -16.54
N LEU A 264 13.14 20.92 -16.12
CA LEU A 264 14.54 21.35 -16.17
C LEU A 264 15.37 20.54 -15.17
N ASP A 265 16.45 19.94 -15.65
CA ASP A 265 17.41 19.24 -14.79
C ASP A 265 18.40 20.25 -14.19
N ARG A 266 18.16 20.64 -12.93
CA ARG A 266 18.95 21.68 -12.25
C ARG A 266 20.43 21.30 -12.05
N SER A 267 20.77 20.02 -12.17
CA SER A 267 22.17 19.56 -12.10
C SER A 267 23.01 19.97 -13.31
N GLN A 268 22.36 20.30 -14.44
CA GLN A 268 23.02 20.62 -15.72
C GLN A 268 23.32 22.13 -15.88
N GLY A 269 23.10 22.93 -14.83
CA GLY A 269 23.40 24.37 -14.80
C GLY A 269 22.82 25.16 -15.98
N ASN A 270 23.62 26.07 -16.55
CA ASN A 270 23.19 26.97 -17.64
C ASN A 270 22.82 26.25 -18.95
N ARG A 271 23.18 24.97 -19.11
CA ARG A 271 22.88 24.17 -20.31
C ARG A 271 21.59 23.34 -20.17
N ALA A 272 20.98 23.30 -18.99
CA ALA A 272 19.84 22.44 -18.68
C ALA A 272 18.65 22.61 -19.66
N ALA A 273 18.36 23.84 -20.07
CA ALA A 273 17.30 24.13 -21.03
C ALA A 273 17.59 23.58 -22.44
N PHE A 274 18.84 23.66 -22.88
CA PHE A 274 19.28 23.18 -24.19
C PHE A 274 19.31 21.65 -24.24
N VAL A 275 19.83 21.01 -23.19
CA VAL A 275 19.85 19.55 -23.04
C VAL A 275 18.44 18.97 -22.98
N ARG A 276 17.50 19.66 -22.31
CA ARG A 276 16.09 19.29 -22.32
C ARG A 276 15.50 19.32 -23.74
N ASN A 277 15.79 20.37 -24.51
CA ASN A 277 15.35 20.47 -25.90
C ASN A 277 15.88 19.29 -26.74
N ASP A 278 17.14 18.90 -26.54
CA ASP A 278 17.72 17.72 -27.21
C ASP A 278 16.98 16.44 -26.84
N ARG A 279 16.60 16.26 -25.56
CA ARG A 279 15.82 15.11 -25.13
C ARG A 279 14.46 15.04 -25.83
N ILE A 280 13.76 16.16 -25.99
CA ILE A 280 12.46 16.19 -26.70
C ILE A 280 12.64 15.89 -28.19
N VAL A 281 13.68 16.45 -28.83
CA VAL A 281 13.98 16.18 -30.25
C VAL A 281 14.35 14.71 -30.48
N ASN A 282 15.06 14.09 -29.54
CA ASN A 282 15.44 12.67 -29.60
C ASN A 282 14.24 11.71 -29.53
N LEU A 283 13.06 12.18 -29.10
CA LEU A 283 11.81 11.40 -29.20
C LEU A 283 11.28 11.30 -30.64
N LYS A 284 11.94 11.97 -31.61
CA LYS A 284 11.54 12.03 -33.03
C LYS A 284 10.07 12.46 -33.19
N PRO A 285 9.71 13.68 -32.75
CA PRO A 285 8.36 14.15 -32.87
C PRO A 285 7.91 14.19 -34.34
N VAL A 286 6.67 13.80 -34.59
CA VAL A 286 6.07 13.79 -35.94
C VAL A 286 5.60 15.17 -36.37
N GLU A 287 5.38 16.07 -35.41
CA GLU A 287 5.02 17.46 -35.63
C GLU A 287 5.39 18.29 -34.41
N ALA A 288 5.58 19.59 -34.60
CA ALA A 288 5.89 20.49 -33.50
C ALA A 288 5.19 21.84 -33.63
N ILE A 289 4.83 22.41 -32.48
CA ILE A 289 4.39 23.79 -32.34
C ILE A 289 5.42 24.52 -31.46
N VAL A 290 5.96 25.62 -31.98
CA VAL A 290 6.85 26.49 -31.22
C VAL A 290 6.30 27.91 -31.22
N CYS A 291 5.93 28.41 -30.04
CA CYS A 291 5.48 29.77 -29.86
C CYS A 291 6.68 30.68 -29.55
N GLU A 292 6.57 31.95 -29.92
CA GLU A 292 7.60 32.95 -29.68
C GLU A 292 7.92 33.07 -28.18
N GLY A 293 9.22 33.08 -27.88
CA GLY A 293 9.76 33.06 -26.53
C GLY A 293 11.20 33.57 -26.50
N SER A 294 12.04 33.01 -25.64
CA SER A 294 13.45 33.40 -25.55
C SER A 294 14.33 32.62 -26.55
N GLY A 295 15.64 32.83 -26.48
CA GLY A 295 16.62 32.06 -27.27
C GLY A 295 16.52 30.53 -27.07
N ILE A 296 15.87 30.05 -26.01
CA ILE A 296 15.61 28.64 -25.77
C ILE A 296 14.60 28.08 -26.78
N GLN A 297 13.52 28.82 -27.07
CA GLN A 297 12.49 28.45 -28.04
C GLN A 297 13.04 28.57 -29.47
N SER A 298 13.86 29.59 -29.74
CA SER A 298 14.58 29.72 -31.02
C SER A 298 15.51 28.53 -31.27
N ASN A 299 16.26 28.10 -30.24
CA ASN A 299 17.09 26.89 -30.33
C ASN A 299 16.26 25.63 -30.57
N PHE A 300 15.12 25.49 -29.90
CA PHE A 300 14.23 24.34 -30.07
C PHE A 300 13.69 24.24 -31.50
N ALA A 301 13.20 25.37 -32.05
CA ALA A 301 12.72 25.45 -33.43
C ALA A 301 13.82 25.11 -34.45
N GLN A 302 15.06 25.58 -34.23
CA GLN A 302 16.21 25.23 -35.09
C GLN A 302 16.50 23.73 -35.07
N LYS A 303 16.51 23.11 -33.89
CA LYS A 303 16.77 21.66 -33.74
C LYS A 303 15.67 20.81 -34.38
N LEU A 304 14.40 21.18 -34.21
CA LEU A 304 13.27 20.50 -34.86
C LEU A 304 13.32 20.61 -36.38
N ARG A 305 13.68 21.79 -36.90
CA ARG A 305 13.88 22.00 -38.34
C ARG A 305 15.03 21.14 -38.87
N ALA A 306 16.16 21.09 -38.16
CA ALA A 306 17.30 20.25 -38.54
C ALA A 306 16.95 18.75 -38.51
N ALA A 307 16.06 18.33 -37.61
CA ALA A 307 15.54 16.97 -37.53
C ALA A 307 14.45 16.65 -38.58
N GLY A 308 14.09 17.60 -39.45
CA GLY A 308 13.08 17.40 -40.50
C GLY A 308 11.63 17.34 -40.01
N VAL A 309 11.36 17.82 -38.80
CA VAL A 309 10.02 17.77 -38.19
C VAL A 309 9.14 18.89 -38.74
N PRO A 310 7.92 18.59 -39.23
CA PRO A 310 6.92 19.60 -39.58
C PRO A 310 6.68 20.58 -38.42
N LEU A 311 6.93 21.86 -38.63
CA LEU A 311 6.99 22.87 -37.57
C LEU A 311 6.01 24.02 -37.81
N HIS A 312 5.18 24.33 -36.81
CA HIS A 312 4.30 25.49 -36.76
C HIS A 312 4.87 26.53 -35.82
N ILE A 313 5.19 27.71 -36.34
CA ILE A 313 5.74 28.81 -35.55
C ILE A 313 4.66 29.85 -35.33
N PHE A 314 4.30 30.08 -34.08
CA PHE A 314 3.39 31.16 -33.70
C PHE A 314 4.16 32.32 -33.12
N ARG A 315 3.95 33.51 -33.68
CA ARG A 315 4.53 34.77 -33.19
C ARG A 315 3.52 35.50 -32.31
N ARG A 316 3.99 36.26 -31.33
CA ARG A 316 3.13 37.08 -30.45
C ARG A 316 2.25 38.04 -31.26
N ALA A 317 2.76 38.55 -32.37
CA ALA A 317 2.03 39.43 -33.29
C ALA A 317 0.83 38.77 -34.00
N GLN A 318 0.73 37.43 -33.97
CA GLN A 318 -0.39 36.68 -34.55
C GLN A 318 -1.53 36.46 -33.56
N GLN A 319 -1.35 36.83 -32.28
CA GLN A 319 -2.40 36.78 -31.29
C GLN A 319 -3.49 37.80 -31.65
N ARG A 320 -4.75 37.37 -31.59
CA ARG A 320 -5.90 38.26 -31.76
C ARG A 320 -5.87 39.29 -30.61
N SER A 321 -6.23 40.53 -30.92
CA SER A 321 -6.37 41.57 -29.89
C SER A 321 -7.45 41.17 -28.89
N ALA A 322 -7.22 41.39 -27.59
CA ALA A 322 -8.14 41.10 -26.48
C ALA A 322 -9.38 42.03 -26.45
N ALA A 323 -9.95 42.36 -27.61
CA ALA A 323 -11.08 43.26 -27.75
C ALA A 323 -12.40 42.49 -27.82
N ALA A 324 -13.26 42.78 -26.83
CA ALA A 324 -14.67 42.42 -26.67
C ALA A 324 -14.97 40.94 -26.34
N ALA A 325 -15.03 40.66 -25.03
CA ALA A 325 -15.89 39.64 -24.45
C ALA A 325 -17.37 39.93 -24.76
#